data_AF-A0A239GXL5-F1
#
_entry.id   AF-A0A239GXL5-F1
#
_cell.length_a   1.000
_cell.length_b   1.000
_cell.length_c   1.000
_cell.angle_alpha   90.00
_cell.angle_beta   90.00
_cell.angle_gamma   90.00
#
_symmetry.space_group_name_H-M   'P 1'
#
loop_
_entity.id
_entity.type
_entity.pdbx_description
1 polymer ?
#
loop_
_entity_poly.entity_id
_entity_poly.type
_entity_poly.pdbx_seq_one_letter_code
_entity_poly.pdbx_strand_id
1 'polypeptide(L)'
;MKSMVWLMLATLAVGAHAAEEESTPCDNVETDQQNYECAHYSRSASERELEAAFADLQERIKEQYAGKSAKIAELSKRLGDAEAIWKQLRDADCKVETYDIAAGKAFEAAQNTCLAQRNDDRSEYLQSLGLPTSD
;
A
#
# COMPACT_ATOMS: atom_id res chain seq x y z
N MET A 1 33.93 -48.72 34.06
CA MET A 1 33.42 -49.50 32.91
C MET A 1 31.96 -49.13 32.68
N LYS A 2 31.61 -48.71 31.45
CA LYS A 2 30.26 -48.59 30.87
C LYS A 2 29.30 -47.62 31.60
N SER A 3 29.26 -46.35 31.21
CA SER A 3 28.49 -45.82 30.07
C SER A 3 27.00 -46.11 30.19
N MET A 4 26.23 -45.10 30.60
CA MET A 4 24.83 -44.96 30.22
C MET A 4 24.60 -43.51 29.82
N VAL A 5 24.57 -43.33 28.51
CA VAL A 5 24.27 -42.14 27.74
C VAL A 5 22.83 -41.72 28.05
N TRP A 6 22.67 -40.57 28.70
CA TRP A 6 21.38 -39.90 28.79
C TRP A 6 21.16 -39.11 27.50
N LEU A 7 20.26 -39.62 26.67
CA LEU A 7 19.85 -39.02 25.40
C LEU A 7 18.96 -37.79 25.70
N MET A 8 19.53 -36.59 25.64
CA MET A 8 18.78 -35.33 25.63
C MET A 8 18.10 -35.17 24.27
N LEU A 9 16.81 -35.53 24.16
CA LEU A 9 15.96 -35.09 23.05
C LEU A 9 15.38 -33.72 23.40
N ALA A 10 16.15 -32.66 23.15
CA ALA A 10 15.63 -31.30 23.13
C ALA A 10 14.98 -31.07 21.75
N THR A 11 13.68 -31.34 21.65
CA THR A 11 12.87 -30.93 20.51
C THR A 11 12.76 -29.40 20.53
N LEU A 12 13.57 -28.75 19.69
CA LEU A 12 13.37 -27.37 19.27
C LEU A 12 12.09 -27.31 18.43
N ALA A 13 10.94 -27.18 19.09
CA ALA A 13 9.73 -26.69 18.44
C ALA A 13 9.95 -25.20 18.19
N VAL A 14 10.57 -24.88 17.05
CA VAL A 14 10.55 -23.53 16.50
C VAL A 14 9.10 -23.30 16.08
N GLY A 15 8.32 -22.64 16.94
CA GLY A 15 6.94 -22.29 16.63
C GLY A 15 6.94 -21.43 15.37
N ALA A 16 6.41 -21.97 14.28
CA ALA A 16 5.92 -21.16 13.19
C ALA A 16 4.76 -20.33 13.79
N HIS A 17 5.04 -19.11 14.20
CA HIS A 17 3.99 -18.14 14.45
C HIS A 17 3.37 -17.84 13.09
N ALA A 18 2.32 -18.57 12.73
CA ALA A 18 1.31 -18.04 11.83
C ALA A 18 0.80 -16.78 12.54
N ALA A 19 1.13 -15.61 11.99
CA ALA A 19 0.46 -14.40 12.41
C ALA A 19 -1.03 -14.67 12.19
N GLU A 20 -1.82 -14.64 13.25
CA GLU A 20 -3.27 -14.63 13.11
C GLU A 20 -3.59 -13.41 12.23
N GLU A 21 -4.23 -13.63 11.09
CA GLU A 21 -4.76 -12.53 10.29
C GLU A 21 -5.74 -11.78 11.20
N GLU A 22 -5.34 -10.58 11.64
CA GLU A 22 -6.17 -9.73 12.48
C GLU A 22 -7.41 -9.39 11.67
N SER A 23 -8.59 -9.78 12.18
CA SER A 23 -9.84 -9.62 11.43
C SER A 23 -10.05 -8.16 11.05
N THR A 24 -10.30 -7.90 9.77
CA THR A 24 -10.53 -6.53 9.29
C THR A 24 -12.02 -6.21 9.27
N PRO A 25 -12.41 -4.93 9.30
CA PRO A 25 -13.80 -4.53 9.08
C PRO A 25 -14.38 -4.96 7.72
N CYS A 26 -13.55 -5.44 6.80
CA CYS A 26 -13.93 -5.89 5.46
C CYS A 26 -14.26 -7.38 5.36
N ASP A 27 -13.96 -8.19 6.38
CA ASP A 27 -14.01 -9.66 6.25
C ASP A 27 -15.44 -10.20 6.11
N ASN A 28 -16.44 -9.51 6.68
CA ASN A 28 -17.85 -9.93 6.66
C ASN A 28 -18.79 -8.71 6.62
N VAL A 29 -18.81 -8.01 5.48
CA VAL A 29 -19.68 -6.83 5.27
C VAL A 29 -21.11 -7.28 4.97
N GLU A 30 -22.04 -7.05 5.91
CA GLU A 30 -23.46 -7.40 5.76
C GLU A 30 -24.39 -6.18 5.93
N THR A 31 -23.90 -5.08 6.49
CA THR A 31 -24.67 -3.88 6.80
C THR A 31 -24.03 -2.62 6.22
N ASP A 32 -24.84 -1.58 6.04
CA ASP A 32 -24.34 -0.27 5.58
C ASP A 32 -23.28 0.33 6.51
N GLN A 33 -23.37 0.04 7.82
CA GLN A 33 -22.37 0.47 8.80
C GLN A 33 -21.03 -0.24 8.57
N GLN A 34 -21.04 -1.56 8.39
CA GLN A 34 -19.83 -2.33 8.08
C GLN A 34 -19.25 -1.93 6.72
N ASN A 35 -20.10 -1.64 5.73
CA ASN A 35 -19.63 -1.17 4.43
C ASN A 35 -18.89 0.18 4.55
N TYR A 36 -19.43 1.12 5.34
CA TYR A 36 -18.76 2.38 5.63
C TYR A 36 -17.41 2.17 6.34
N GLU A 37 -17.38 1.31 7.35
CA GLU A 37 -16.16 0.99 8.10
C GLU A 37 -15.09 0.33 7.23
N CYS A 38 -15.48 -0.64 6.41
CA CYS A 38 -14.60 -1.28 5.44
C CYS A 38 -14.07 -0.30 4.41
N ALA A 39 -14.91 0.58 3.86
CA ALA A 39 -14.47 1.59 2.89
C ALA A 39 -13.45 2.56 3.52
N HIS A 40 -13.70 3.02 4.75
CA HIS A 40 -12.74 3.85 5.49
C HIS A 40 -11.42 3.13 5.76
N TYR A 41 -11.48 1.86 6.19
CA TYR A 41 -10.30 1.03 6.40
C TYR A 41 -9.49 0.86 5.11
N SER A 42 -10.15 0.50 4.00
CA SER A 42 -9.53 0.26 2.69
C SER A 42 -8.86 1.52 2.14
N ARG A 43 -9.51 2.68 2.27
CA ARG A 43 -8.87 3.97 1.94
C ARG A 43 -7.60 4.19 2.76
N SER A 44 -7.67 3.97 4.08
CA SER A 44 -6.52 4.18 4.95
C SER A 44 -5.37 3.21 4.65
N ALA A 45 -5.68 1.97 4.29
CA ALA A 45 -4.70 0.95 3.90
C ALA A 45 -4.01 1.31 2.59
N SER A 46 -4.78 1.54 1.53
CA SER A 46 -4.28 1.95 0.22
C SER A 46 -3.49 3.27 0.25
N GLU A 47 -3.84 4.23 1.12
CA GLU A 47 -3.04 5.45 1.32
C GLU A 47 -1.63 5.13 1.87
N ARG A 48 -1.51 4.14 2.77
CA ARG A 48 -0.20 3.69 3.28
C ARG A 48 0.59 2.92 2.23
N GLU A 49 -0.08 2.07 1.46
CA GLU A 49 0.55 1.30 0.39
C GLU A 49 1.07 2.21 -0.73
N LEU A 50 0.32 3.25 -1.08
CA LEU A 50 0.74 4.28 -2.03
C LEU A 50 1.99 5.03 -1.54
N GLU A 51 2.01 5.45 -0.28
CA GLU A 51 3.17 6.13 0.30
C GLU A 51 4.41 5.22 0.29
N ALA A 52 4.22 3.93 0.63
CA ALA A 52 5.28 2.94 0.57
C ALA A 52 5.81 2.74 -0.87
N ALA A 53 4.91 2.55 -1.85
CA ALA A 53 5.28 2.39 -3.26
C ALA A 53 6.05 3.63 -3.80
N PHE A 54 5.64 4.82 -3.38
CA PHE A 54 6.32 6.07 -3.75
C PHE A 54 7.72 6.17 -3.12
N ALA A 55 7.85 5.83 -1.83
CA ALA A 55 9.14 5.80 -1.14
C ALA A 55 10.09 4.77 -1.75
N ASP A 56 9.59 3.58 -2.06
CA ASP A 56 10.36 2.50 -2.69
C ASP A 56 10.86 2.91 -4.07
N LEU A 57 10.03 3.57 -4.88
CA LEU A 57 10.47 4.09 -6.17
C LEU A 57 11.55 5.18 -6.01
N GLN A 58 11.44 6.04 -5.00
CA GLN A 58 12.51 7.00 -4.71
C GLN A 58 13.82 6.31 -4.34
N GLU A 59 13.78 5.22 -3.58
CA GLU A 59 14.99 4.47 -3.24
C GLU A 59 15.61 3.80 -4.47
N ARG A 60 14.78 3.14 -5.29
CA ARG A 60 15.21 2.57 -6.58
C ARG A 60 15.86 3.62 -7.49
N ILE A 61 15.35 4.87 -7.50
CA ILE A 61 15.98 5.99 -8.22
C ILE A 61 17.39 6.29 -7.69
N LYS A 62 17.58 6.31 -6.37
CA LYS A 62 18.89 6.58 -5.76
C LYS A 62 19.88 5.47 -6.08
N GLU A 63 19.47 4.22 -5.96
CA GLU A 63 20.30 3.04 -6.26
C GLU A 63 20.74 3.04 -7.73
N GLN A 64 19.79 3.21 -8.65
CA GLN A 64 20.05 3.24 -10.09
C GLN A 64 21.05 4.31 -10.51
N TYR A 65 20.96 5.48 -9.89
CA TYR A 65 21.74 6.65 -10.26
C TYR A 65 22.78 7.02 -9.20
N ALA A 66 23.28 6.03 -8.45
CA ALA A 66 24.31 6.21 -7.44
C ALA A 66 25.50 7.02 -8.00
N GLY A 67 25.94 8.04 -7.25
CA GLY A 67 27.01 8.97 -7.66
C GLY A 67 26.57 10.06 -8.67
N LYS A 68 25.35 10.02 -9.21
CA LYS A 68 24.80 11.01 -10.14
C LYS A 68 23.76 11.91 -9.44
N SER A 69 24.18 12.66 -8.43
CA SER A 69 23.30 13.44 -7.54
C SER A 69 22.33 14.38 -8.27
N ALA A 70 22.78 15.05 -9.34
CA ALA A 70 21.92 15.92 -10.14
C ALA A 70 20.77 15.14 -10.83
N LYS A 71 21.05 13.93 -11.32
CA LYS A 71 20.05 13.08 -11.98
C LYS A 71 19.04 12.51 -10.97
N ILE A 72 19.51 12.12 -9.78
CA ILE A 72 18.64 11.73 -8.66
C ILE A 72 17.69 12.87 -8.31
N ALA A 73 18.24 14.07 -8.04
CA ALA A 73 17.43 15.22 -7.64
C ALA A 73 16.39 15.61 -8.71
N GLU A 74 16.78 15.62 -9.99
CA GLU A 74 15.86 15.94 -11.07
C GLU A 74 14.73 14.91 -11.20
N LEU A 75 15.07 13.61 -11.22
CA LEU A 75 14.06 12.56 -11.41
C LEU A 75 13.14 12.44 -10.19
N SER A 76 13.67 12.50 -8.96
CA SER A 76 12.86 12.52 -7.74
C SER A 76 11.93 13.73 -7.71
N LYS A 77 12.38 14.91 -8.17
CA LYS A 77 11.50 16.09 -8.29
C LYS A 77 10.38 15.84 -9.30
N ARG A 78 10.69 15.32 -10.49
CA ARG A 78 9.67 15.02 -11.52
C ARG A 78 8.64 14.00 -11.02
N LEU A 79 9.10 12.98 -10.29
CA LEU A 79 8.22 12.00 -9.66
C LEU A 79 7.30 12.65 -8.63
N GLY A 80 7.83 13.50 -7.73
CA GLY A 80 7.03 14.24 -6.75
C GLY A 80 6.03 15.21 -7.38
N ASP A 81 6.43 15.94 -8.42
CA ASP A 81 5.54 16.83 -9.17
C ASP A 81 4.38 16.03 -9.82
N ALA A 82 4.68 14.88 -10.43
CA ALA A 82 3.68 14.01 -11.05
C ALA A 82 2.70 13.42 -10.02
N GLU A 83 3.21 13.02 -8.85
CA GLU A 83 2.38 12.50 -7.75
C GLU A 83 1.42 13.58 -7.20
N ALA A 84 1.90 14.82 -7.07
CA ALA A 84 1.05 15.93 -6.64
C ALA A 84 -0.08 16.24 -7.62
N ILE A 85 0.18 16.15 -8.94
CA ILE A 85 -0.84 16.33 -9.98
C ILE A 85 -1.81 15.14 -9.97
N TRP A 86 -1.30 13.92 -9.85
CA TRP A 86 -2.15 12.73 -9.81
C TRP A 86 -3.13 12.76 -8.63
N LYS A 87 -2.73 13.26 -7.45
CA LYS A 87 -3.66 13.43 -6.31
C LYS A 87 -4.82 14.37 -6.66
N GLN A 88 -4.56 15.45 -7.41
CA GLN A 88 -5.62 16.36 -7.88
C GLN A 88 -6.57 15.68 -8.86
N LEU A 89 -6.03 14.87 -9.79
CA LEU A 89 -6.83 14.08 -10.73
C LEU A 89 -7.72 13.08 -9.98
N ARG A 90 -7.14 12.31 -9.05
CA ARG A 90 -7.87 11.36 -8.21
C ARG A 90 -9.05 12.04 -7.50
N ASP A 91 -8.78 13.15 -6.83
CA ASP A 91 -9.80 13.87 -6.07
C ASP A 91 -10.89 14.47 -6.98
N ALA A 92 -10.55 14.86 -8.21
CA ALA A 92 -11.50 15.33 -9.21
C ALA A 92 -12.37 14.18 -9.73
N ASP A 93 -11.77 13.05 -10.07
CA ASP A 93 -12.48 11.89 -10.60
C ASP A 93 -13.42 11.29 -9.56
N CYS A 94 -13.00 11.18 -8.29
CA CYS A 94 -13.89 10.67 -7.24
C CYS A 94 -15.10 11.57 -7.00
N LYS A 95 -15.03 12.87 -7.29
CA LYS A 95 -16.22 13.76 -7.28
C LYS A 95 -17.15 13.50 -8.46
N VAL A 96 -16.61 13.07 -9.60
CA VAL A 96 -17.42 12.65 -10.76
C VAL A 96 -18.13 11.34 -10.44
N GLU A 97 -17.40 10.35 -9.88
CA GLU A 97 -17.94 9.03 -9.55
C GLU A 97 -19.02 9.09 -8.47
N THR A 98 -18.94 10.06 -7.55
CA THR A 98 -19.91 10.24 -6.46
C THR A 98 -20.98 11.30 -6.74
N TYR A 99 -21.03 11.83 -7.97
CA TYR A 99 -21.87 12.99 -8.32
C TYR A 99 -23.36 12.83 -7.96
N ASP A 100 -23.93 11.64 -8.17
CA ASP A 100 -25.36 11.38 -7.98
C ASP A 100 -25.69 10.77 -6.59
N ILE A 101 -24.72 10.76 -5.67
CA ILE A 101 -24.89 10.19 -4.33
C ILE A 101 -25.14 11.32 -3.33
N ALA A 102 -26.30 11.27 -2.67
CA ALA A 102 -26.64 12.23 -1.61
C ALA A 102 -25.70 12.11 -0.42
N ALA A 103 -25.40 13.25 0.21
CA ALA A 103 -24.54 13.31 1.39
C ALA A 103 -25.01 12.36 2.51
N GLY A 104 -24.06 11.67 3.13
CA GLY A 104 -24.28 10.67 4.17
C GLY A 104 -23.32 9.50 4.04
N LYS A 105 -23.53 8.44 4.83
CA LYS A 105 -22.63 7.27 4.88
C LYS A 105 -22.45 6.59 3.53
N ALA A 106 -23.48 6.56 2.68
CA ALA A 106 -23.38 6.00 1.33
C ALA A 106 -22.42 6.81 0.44
N PHE A 107 -22.50 8.14 0.48
CA PHE A 107 -21.56 9.03 -0.20
C PHE A 107 -20.14 8.85 0.33
N GLU A 108 -19.97 8.82 1.65
CA GLU A 108 -18.64 8.68 2.27
C GLU A 108 -18.02 7.31 1.96
N ALA A 109 -18.80 6.24 1.99
CA ALA A 109 -18.35 4.91 1.60
C ALA A 109 -17.92 4.89 0.14
N ALA A 110 -18.76 5.40 -0.79
CA ALA A 110 -18.42 5.46 -2.21
C ALA A 110 -17.17 6.31 -2.48
N GLN A 111 -17.05 7.47 -1.83
CA GLN A 111 -15.88 8.35 -1.92
C GLN A 111 -14.61 7.64 -1.42
N ASN A 112 -14.68 6.94 -0.29
CA ASN A 112 -13.54 6.20 0.26
C ASN A 112 -13.16 5.01 -0.63
N THR A 113 -14.14 4.30 -1.21
CA THR A 113 -13.90 3.22 -2.16
C THR A 113 -13.21 3.72 -3.43
N CYS A 114 -13.66 4.84 -4.01
CA CYS A 114 -12.98 5.44 -5.16
C CYS A 114 -11.54 5.81 -4.80
N LEU A 115 -11.32 6.50 -3.67
CA LEU A 115 -9.97 6.86 -3.24
C LEU A 115 -9.08 5.63 -3.08
N ALA A 116 -9.61 4.53 -2.51
CA ALA A 116 -8.86 3.30 -2.32
C ALA A 116 -8.43 2.68 -3.65
N GLN A 117 -9.37 2.44 -4.57
CA GLN A 117 -9.08 1.86 -5.88
C GLN A 117 -8.04 2.67 -6.65
N ARG A 118 -8.18 4.00 -6.64
CA ARG A 118 -7.24 4.87 -7.34
C ARG A 118 -5.85 4.87 -6.70
N ASN A 119 -5.77 4.80 -5.38
CA ASN A 119 -4.50 4.63 -4.67
C ASN A 119 -3.82 3.29 -5.03
N ASP A 120 -4.58 2.21 -5.11
CA ASP A 120 -4.08 0.88 -5.47
C ASP A 120 -3.53 0.88 -6.91
N ASP A 121 -4.32 1.35 -7.87
CA ASP A 121 -3.90 1.51 -9.28
C ASP A 121 -2.61 2.34 -9.41
N ARG A 122 -2.51 3.40 -8.60
CA ARG A 122 -1.33 4.26 -8.59
C ARG A 122 -0.13 3.56 -7.98
N SER A 123 -0.32 2.80 -6.91
CA SER A 123 0.72 1.99 -6.28
C SER A 123 1.29 0.99 -7.28
N GLU A 124 0.43 0.27 -8.00
CA GLU A 124 0.84 -0.66 -9.06
C GLU A 124 1.60 0.07 -10.18
N TYR A 125 1.11 1.24 -10.62
CA TYR A 125 1.82 2.05 -11.60
C TYR A 125 3.22 2.43 -11.13
N LEU A 126 3.37 2.95 -9.90
CA LEU A 126 4.68 3.32 -9.34
C LEU A 126 5.63 2.13 -9.23
N GLN A 127 5.12 0.96 -8.86
CA GLN A 127 5.89 -0.29 -8.85
C GLN A 127 6.33 -0.68 -10.27
N SER A 128 5.44 -0.53 -11.26
CA SER A 128 5.69 -0.88 -12.67
C SER A 128 6.73 0.01 -13.35
N LEU A 129 7.00 1.21 -12.84
CA LEU A 129 7.99 2.12 -13.40
C LEU A 129 9.38 1.49 -13.32
N GLY A 130 9.77 0.79 -14.39
CA GLY A 130 11.11 0.29 -14.61
C GLY A 130 12.04 1.45 -14.89
N LEU A 131 13.14 1.53 -14.15
CA LEU A 131 14.19 2.48 -14.44
C LEU A 131 15.15 1.82 -15.46
N PRO A 132 15.36 2.38 -16.65
CA PRO A 132 16.26 1.79 -17.65
C PRO A 132 17.70 1.79 -17.13
N THR A 133 18.31 0.61 -17.00
CA THR A 133 19.71 0.46 -16.60
C THR A 133 20.58 1.22 -17.57
N SER A 134 21.34 2.20 -17.07
CA SER A 134 22.32 2.88 -17.91
C SER A 134 23.54 1.97 -18.03
N ASP A 135 23.54 1.12 -19.06
CA ASP A 135 24.76 0.54 -19.64
C ASP A 135 25.62 1.64 -20.27
#